data_AF-A0A9E6B1F8-F1
#
_entry.id   AF-A0A9E6B1F8-F1
#
_cell.length_a   1.000
_cell.length_b   1.000
_cell.length_c   1.000
_cell.angle_alpha   90.00
_cell.angle_beta   90.00
_cell.angle_gamma   90.00
#
_symmetry.space_group_name_H-M   'P 1'
#
loop_
_entity.id
_entity.type
_entity.pdbx_description
1 polymer ?
#
loop_
_entity_poly.entity_id
_entity_poly.type
_entity_poly.pdbx_seq_one_letter_code
_entity_poly.pdbx_strand_id
1 'polypeptide(L)'
;MSEYPYDLGAHSMPITTNSADAQKWFDRALNWLYAFHHEEAERCLNEILKADPDCAMAHWGIAYLIGPNYNKPWFLFGPAELKATLNRARTSLTKAQSCKATDVEKALIEALAYRYPQYSEDVDLQSKADKYANEMHKVYERFPNNYDVTALAVESMMDRTPWQMWDPTTGEVMEGADTLECRTILEKAIDRV
;
A
#
# COMPACT_ATOMS: atom_id res chain seq x y z
N MET A 1 0.35 -18.01 23.84
CA MET A 1 0.02 -16.75 23.14
C MET A 1 -1.34 -16.32 23.64
N SER A 2 -1.46 -15.12 24.20
CA SER A 2 -2.78 -14.55 24.48
C SER A 2 -3.56 -14.45 23.18
N GLU A 3 -4.85 -14.79 23.21
CA GLU A 3 -5.75 -14.63 22.08
C GLU A 3 -5.71 -13.16 21.61
N TYR A 4 -5.64 -12.96 20.30
CA TYR A 4 -5.63 -11.60 19.74
C TYR A 4 -7.00 -10.97 19.98
N PRO A 5 -7.09 -9.81 20.65
CA PRO A 5 -8.34 -9.35 21.24
C PRO A 5 -9.33 -8.71 20.26
N TYR A 6 -8.94 -8.55 18.99
CA TYR A 6 -9.75 -7.87 17.98
C TYR A 6 -10.24 -8.85 16.91
N ASP A 7 -11.54 -8.79 16.62
CA ASP A 7 -12.13 -9.39 15.44
C ASP A 7 -12.05 -8.39 14.27
N LEU A 8 -11.29 -8.75 13.24
CA LEU A 8 -11.05 -7.91 12.05
C LEU A 8 -11.79 -8.45 10.81
N GLY A 9 -12.71 -9.40 11.01
CA GLY A 9 -13.38 -10.11 9.92
C GLY A 9 -12.50 -11.19 9.29
N ALA A 10 -13.04 -11.78 8.22
CA ALA A 10 -12.48 -12.96 7.55
C ALA A 10 -11.66 -12.64 6.29
N HIS A 11 -11.41 -11.36 6.00
CA HIS A 11 -10.60 -10.98 4.83
C HIS A 11 -9.19 -11.54 4.97
N SER A 12 -8.69 -12.14 3.88
CA SER A 12 -7.39 -12.79 3.83
C SER A 12 -6.81 -12.62 2.43
N MET A 13 -5.51 -12.31 2.37
CA MET A 13 -4.74 -12.24 1.13
C MET A 13 -3.61 -13.26 1.26
N PRO A 14 -3.64 -14.37 0.49
CA PRO A 14 -2.58 -15.38 0.55
C PRO A 14 -1.22 -14.78 0.21
N ILE A 15 -0.23 -15.05 1.06
CA ILE A 15 1.16 -14.62 0.88
C ILE A 15 2.12 -15.81 0.78
N THR A 16 3.28 -15.58 0.19
CA THR A 16 4.39 -16.54 0.15
C THR A 16 4.98 -16.69 1.56
N THR A 17 4.51 -17.71 2.27
CA THR A 17 5.08 -18.16 3.56
C THR A 17 4.75 -19.64 3.80
N ASN A 18 5.57 -20.33 4.59
CA ASN A 18 5.26 -21.67 5.10
C ASN A 18 4.69 -21.62 6.54
N SER A 19 4.58 -20.43 7.13
CA SER A 19 4.11 -20.25 8.50
C SER A 19 2.63 -19.84 8.51
N ALA A 20 1.78 -20.72 9.05
CA ALA A 20 0.36 -20.41 9.24
C ALA A 20 0.16 -19.21 10.18
N ASP A 21 1.06 -19.03 11.16
CA ASP A 21 1.06 -17.87 12.04
C ASP A 21 1.41 -16.59 11.26
N ALA A 22 2.40 -16.64 10.36
CA ALA A 22 2.76 -15.50 9.51
C ALA A 22 1.59 -15.08 8.60
N GLN A 23 0.91 -16.02 7.96
CA GLN A 23 -0.29 -15.73 7.17
C GLN A 23 -1.38 -15.07 8.03
N LYS A 24 -1.67 -15.63 9.21
CA LYS A 24 -2.69 -15.09 10.11
C LYS A 24 -2.35 -13.67 10.59
N TRP A 25 -1.08 -13.39 10.87
CA TRP A 25 -0.63 -12.05 11.24
C TRP A 25 -0.65 -11.08 10.05
N PHE A 26 -0.40 -11.55 8.84
CA PHE A 26 -0.51 -10.74 7.63
C PHE A 26 -1.95 -10.31 7.37
N ASP A 27 -2.92 -11.22 7.46
CA ASP A 27 -4.33 -10.90 7.29
C ASP A 27 -4.78 -9.80 8.28
N ARG A 28 -4.32 -9.89 9.53
CA ARG A 28 -4.57 -8.84 10.54
C ARG A 28 -3.89 -7.52 10.21
N ALA A 29 -2.62 -7.56 9.80
CA ALA A 29 -1.88 -6.37 9.42
C ALA A 29 -2.57 -5.64 8.26
N LEU A 30 -3.00 -6.38 7.22
CA LEU A 30 -3.67 -5.84 6.05
C LEU A 30 -5.02 -5.20 6.42
N ASN A 31 -5.81 -5.85 7.26
CA ASN A 31 -7.08 -5.27 7.71
C ASN A 31 -6.87 -3.98 8.52
N TRP A 32 -5.82 -3.89 9.33
CA TRP A 32 -5.49 -2.64 10.02
C TRP A 32 -4.94 -1.55 9.11
N LEU A 33 -4.18 -1.92 8.08
CA LEU A 33 -3.76 -1.00 7.03
C LEU A 33 -4.98 -0.38 6.34
N TYR A 34 -5.96 -1.20 5.96
CA TYR A 34 -7.19 -0.73 5.31
C TYR A 34 -8.12 0.03 6.27
N ALA A 35 -8.01 -0.20 7.57
CA ALA A 35 -8.68 0.59 8.61
C ALA A 35 -7.90 1.85 9.04
N PHE A 36 -6.75 2.15 8.41
CA PHE A 36 -5.87 3.28 8.73
C PHE A 36 -5.32 3.27 10.18
N HIS A 37 -5.26 2.11 10.85
CA HIS A 37 -4.71 1.99 12.20
C HIS A 37 -3.23 1.58 12.16
N HIS A 38 -2.36 2.55 11.91
CA HIS A 38 -0.96 2.30 11.61
C HIS A 38 -0.16 1.59 12.73
N GLU A 39 -0.36 1.96 14.00
CA GLU A 39 0.41 1.39 15.11
C GLU A 39 0.17 -0.12 15.28
N GLU A 40 -1.08 -0.55 15.16
CA GLU A 40 -1.48 -1.95 15.29
C GLU A 40 -1.11 -2.76 14.04
N ALA A 41 -1.20 -2.14 12.85
CA ALA A 41 -0.64 -2.73 11.63
C ALA A 41 0.87 -2.99 11.77
N GLU A 42 1.64 -2.02 12.28
CA GLU A 42 3.07 -2.19 12.54
C GLU A 42 3.35 -3.33 13.53
N ARG A 43 2.57 -3.41 14.60
CA ARG A 43 2.67 -4.50 15.57
C ARG A 43 2.46 -5.86 14.90
N CYS A 44 1.41 -6.00 14.09
CA CYS A 44 1.12 -7.22 13.36
C CYS A 44 2.24 -7.57 12.37
N LEU A 45 2.74 -6.60 11.59
CA LEU A 45 3.85 -6.80 10.65
C LEU A 45 5.12 -7.32 11.35
N ASN A 46 5.41 -6.81 12.56
CA ASN A 46 6.52 -7.29 13.36
C ASN A 46 6.32 -8.73 13.89
N GLU A 47 5.08 -9.14 14.19
CA GLU A 47 4.79 -10.54 14.54
C GLU A 47 5.00 -11.48 13.35
N ILE A 48 4.69 -11.04 12.12
CA ILE A 48 5.01 -11.80 10.90
C ILE A 48 6.52 -12.04 10.82
N LEU A 49 7.33 -10.98 10.99
CA LEU A 49 8.79 -11.08 10.89
C LEU A 49 9.44 -11.90 12.03
N LYS A 50 8.76 -12.08 13.16
CA LYS A 50 9.20 -13.04 14.20
C LYS A 50 8.98 -14.49 13.78
N ALA A 51 7.89 -14.75 13.06
CA ALA A 51 7.53 -16.09 12.60
C ALA A 51 8.20 -16.48 11.26
N ASP A 52 8.40 -15.50 10.37
CA ASP A 52 9.01 -15.64 9.05
C ASP A 52 9.79 -14.36 8.70
N PRO A 53 11.09 -14.28 9.07
CA PRO A 53 11.94 -13.12 8.81
C PRO A 53 12.14 -12.80 7.31
N ASP A 54 11.95 -13.80 6.45
CA ASP A 54 12.12 -13.72 4.99
C ASP A 54 10.78 -13.54 4.26
N CYS A 55 9.71 -13.16 4.97
CA CYS A 55 8.41 -12.86 4.38
C CYS A 55 8.45 -11.55 3.57
N ALA A 56 8.38 -11.66 2.25
CA ALA A 56 8.43 -10.51 1.34
C ALA A 56 7.33 -9.48 1.66
N MET A 57 6.11 -9.97 1.93
CA MET A 57 4.94 -9.11 2.13
C MET A 57 4.91 -8.41 3.49
N ALA A 58 5.61 -8.93 4.50
CA ALA A 58 5.82 -8.19 5.75
C ALA A 58 6.72 -6.97 5.53
N HIS A 59 7.83 -7.14 4.77
CA HIS A 59 8.71 -6.03 4.44
C HIS A 59 8.02 -5.01 3.51
N TRP A 60 7.25 -5.48 2.51
CA TRP A 60 6.38 -4.62 1.70
C TRP A 60 5.39 -3.84 2.56
N GLY A 61 4.69 -4.51 3.48
CA GLY A 61 3.69 -3.90 4.36
C GLY A 61 4.29 -2.82 5.25
N ILE A 62 5.52 -2.99 5.73
CA ILE A 62 6.24 -1.95 6.49
C ILE A 62 6.50 -0.71 5.61
N ALA A 63 6.90 -0.90 4.35
CA ALA A 63 7.13 0.22 3.45
C ALA A 63 5.81 0.94 3.14
N TYR A 64 4.75 0.19 2.83
CA TYR A 64 3.42 0.72 2.53
C TYR A 64 2.86 1.53 3.70
N LEU A 65 2.90 0.96 4.92
CA LEU A 65 2.44 1.57 6.16
C LEU A 65 2.97 2.99 6.42
N ILE A 66 4.27 3.20 6.21
CA ILE A 66 4.94 4.45 6.57
C ILE A 66 4.87 5.50 5.46
N GLY A 67 4.30 5.14 4.30
CA GLY A 67 4.13 6.04 3.17
C GLY A 67 3.11 7.15 3.41
N PRO A 68 2.98 8.06 2.43
CA PRO A 68 1.86 8.99 2.42
C PRO A 68 0.56 8.20 2.18
N ASN A 69 -0.54 8.78 2.63
CA ASN A 69 -1.89 8.34 2.29
C ASN A 69 -2.75 9.58 2.02
N TYR A 70 -4.00 9.37 1.63
CA TYR A 70 -4.96 10.42 1.32
C TYR A 70 -5.04 11.55 2.37
N ASN A 71 -4.88 11.22 3.65
CA ASN A 71 -4.96 12.17 4.76
C ASN A 71 -3.60 12.67 5.26
N LYS A 72 -2.51 12.09 4.80
CA LYS A 72 -1.14 12.52 5.08
C LYS A 72 -0.30 12.48 3.81
N PRO A 73 -0.51 13.41 2.87
CA PRO A 73 0.31 13.52 1.66
C PRO A 73 1.73 13.97 1.96
N TRP A 74 2.64 13.81 0.99
CA TRP A 74 4.07 14.06 1.14
C TRP A 74 4.43 15.45 1.68
N PHE A 75 3.70 16.49 1.30
CA PHE A 75 3.98 17.86 1.76
C PHE A 75 3.69 18.10 3.25
N LEU A 76 3.03 17.15 3.93
CA LEU A 76 2.85 17.16 5.39
C LEU A 76 3.99 16.47 6.15
N PHE A 77 4.96 15.86 5.47
CA PHE A 77 6.11 15.24 6.12
C PHE A 77 7.18 16.29 6.42
N GLY A 78 7.60 16.40 7.68
CA GLY A 78 8.72 17.25 8.05
C GLY A 78 10.04 16.73 7.44
N PRO A 79 11.08 17.57 7.24
CA PRO A 79 12.32 17.14 6.57
C PRO A 79 13.00 15.91 7.21
N ALA A 80 13.06 15.86 8.54
CA ALA A 80 13.64 14.73 9.27
C ALA A 80 12.80 13.45 9.12
N GLU A 81 11.47 13.59 9.17
CA GLU A 81 10.52 12.50 8.99
C GLU A 81 10.56 11.95 7.57
N LEU A 82 10.57 12.82 6.56
CA LEU A 82 10.69 12.45 5.16
C LEU A 82 11.96 11.62 4.91
N LYS A 83 13.12 12.13 5.37
CA LYS A 83 14.38 11.41 5.23
C LYS A 83 14.35 10.03 5.90
N ALA A 84 13.82 9.94 7.12
CA ALA A 84 13.69 8.68 7.83
C ALA A 84 12.76 7.71 7.10
N THR A 85 11.62 8.19 6.62
CA THR A 85 10.61 7.43 5.87
C THR A 85 11.17 6.86 4.58
N LEU A 86 11.79 7.70 3.74
CA LEU A 86 12.39 7.25 2.48
C LEU A 86 13.47 6.19 2.72
N ASN A 87 14.35 6.39 3.69
CA ASN A 87 15.42 5.43 4.00
C ASN A 87 14.87 4.10 4.53
N ARG A 88 13.86 4.16 5.42
CA ARG A 88 13.23 2.97 6.00
C ARG A 88 12.49 2.18 4.94
N ALA A 89 11.65 2.84 4.13
CA ALA A 89 10.88 2.19 3.08
C ALA A 89 11.79 1.52 2.04
N ARG A 90 12.85 2.20 1.59
CA ARG A 90 13.83 1.63 0.67
C ARG A 90 14.54 0.41 1.25
N THR A 91 14.96 0.49 2.50
CA THR A 91 15.57 -0.67 3.19
C THR A 91 14.62 -1.86 3.24
N SER A 92 13.35 -1.63 3.60
CA SER A 92 12.33 -2.68 3.63
C SER A 92 12.07 -3.27 2.24
N LEU A 93 11.94 -2.43 1.20
CA LEU A 93 11.71 -2.90 -0.16
C LEU A 93 12.89 -3.68 -0.72
N THR A 94 14.13 -3.29 -0.43
CA THR A 94 15.32 -4.08 -0.80
C THR A 94 15.26 -5.48 -0.17
N LYS A 95 14.82 -5.59 1.10
CA LYS A 95 14.60 -6.90 1.74
C LYS A 95 13.49 -7.66 1.04
N ALA A 96 12.34 -7.04 0.80
CA ALA A 96 11.21 -7.66 0.12
C ALA A 96 11.60 -8.23 -1.26
N GLN A 97 12.40 -7.50 -2.04
CA GLN A 97 12.92 -7.92 -3.35
C GLN A 97 13.88 -9.12 -3.28
N SER A 98 14.55 -9.33 -2.14
CA SER A 98 15.45 -10.47 -1.93
C SER A 98 14.73 -11.76 -1.48
N CYS A 99 13.48 -11.62 -1.02
CA CYS A 99 12.65 -12.71 -0.53
C CYS A 99 11.99 -13.49 -1.68
N LYS A 100 11.51 -14.71 -1.38
CA LYS A 100 10.65 -15.44 -2.30
C LYS A 100 9.26 -14.79 -2.34
N ALA A 101 8.72 -14.66 -3.54
CA ALA A 101 7.43 -14.04 -3.77
C ALA A 101 6.78 -14.62 -5.04
N THR A 102 5.46 -14.69 -5.04
CA THR A 102 4.63 -14.93 -6.22
C THR A 102 4.69 -13.75 -7.18
N ASP A 103 4.13 -13.92 -8.37
CA ASP A 103 4.09 -12.89 -9.40
C ASP A 103 3.32 -11.63 -8.97
N VAL A 104 2.23 -11.78 -8.21
CA VAL A 104 1.44 -10.64 -7.73
C VAL A 104 2.19 -9.88 -6.63
N GLU A 105 2.82 -10.59 -5.70
CA GLU A 105 3.62 -9.98 -4.62
C GLU A 105 4.82 -9.22 -5.19
N LYS A 106 5.53 -9.80 -6.16
CA LYS A 106 6.63 -9.11 -6.85
C LYS A 106 6.16 -7.83 -7.52
N ALA A 107 5.04 -7.89 -8.24
CA ALA A 107 4.49 -6.73 -8.91
C ALA A 107 4.11 -5.60 -7.93
N LEU A 108 3.53 -5.94 -6.77
CA LEU A 108 3.22 -4.97 -5.70
C LEU A 108 4.49 -4.36 -5.09
N ILE A 109 5.53 -5.16 -4.86
CA ILE A 109 6.84 -4.72 -4.36
C ILE A 109 7.52 -3.78 -5.34
N GLU A 110 7.56 -4.15 -6.61
CA GLU A 110 8.17 -3.36 -7.68
C GLU A 110 7.43 -2.04 -7.89
N ALA A 111 6.10 -2.05 -7.92
CA ALA A 111 5.30 -0.83 -8.03
C ALA A 111 5.57 0.11 -6.83
N LEU A 112 5.49 -0.40 -5.61
CA LEU A 112 5.67 0.41 -4.40
C LEU A 112 7.07 1.06 -4.32
N ALA A 113 8.10 0.44 -4.90
CA ALA A 113 9.44 1.01 -4.93
C ALA A 113 9.54 2.34 -5.69
N TYR A 114 8.65 2.61 -6.65
CA TYR A 114 8.62 3.90 -7.34
C TYR A 114 8.18 5.06 -6.44
N ARG A 115 7.44 4.78 -5.35
CA ARG A 115 6.97 5.77 -4.38
C ARG A 115 8.11 6.33 -3.52
N TYR A 116 9.23 5.61 -3.38
CA TYR A 116 10.31 5.94 -2.44
C TYR A 116 11.66 6.21 -3.13
N PRO A 117 11.88 7.46 -3.62
CA PRO A 117 13.16 7.87 -4.17
C PRO A 117 14.26 7.92 -3.09
N GLN A 118 15.51 7.96 -3.53
CA GLN A 118 16.61 8.34 -2.65
C GLN A 118 16.37 9.78 -2.15
N TYR A 119 16.58 10.04 -0.86
CA TYR A 119 16.40 11.37 -0.30
C TYR A 119 17.37 12.39 -0.93
N SER A 120 16.83 13.53 -1.36
CA SER A 120 17.53 14.77 -1.68
C SER A 120 16.64 15.96 -1.32
N GLU A 121 17.19 17.15 -1.16
CA GLU A 121 16.41 18.35 -0.83
C GLU A 121 15.45 18.74 -1.96
N ASP A 122 15.85 18.54 -3.22
CA ASP A 122 15.06 18.89 -4.42
C ASP A 122 14.27 17.69 -4.99
N VAL A 123 13.94 16.69 -4.16
CA VAL A 123 13.26 15.50 -4.65
C VAL A 123 11.81 15.81 -5.04
N ASP A 124 11.46 15.58 -6.30
CA ASP A 124 10.08 15.70 -6.79
C ASP A 124 9.25 14.49 -6.36
N LEU A 125 8.59 14.60 -5.19
CA LEU A 125 7.75 13.54 -4.63
C LEU A 125 6.42 13.37 -5.37
N GLN A 126 5.91 14.41 -6.03
CA GLN A 126 4.66 14.31 -6.78
C GLN A 126 4.87 13.42 -8.01
N SER A 127 5.95 13.64 -8.77
CA SER A 127 6.30 12.76 -9.89
C SER A 127 6.48 11.30 -9.46
N LYS A 128 6.94 11.05 -8.22
CA LYS A 128 7.04 9.68 -7.67
C LYS A 128 5.70 9.08 -7.30
N ALA A 129 4.78 9.88 -6.77
CA ALA A 129 3.39 9.46 -6.54
C ALA A 129 2.70 9.13 -7.86
N ASP A 130 2.83 9.98 -8.88
CA ASP A 130 2.29 9.72 -10.22
C ASP A 130 2.90 8.45 -10.83
N LYS A 131 4.21 8.26 -10.68
CA LYS A 131 4.87 7.05 -11.18
C LYS A 131 4.37 5.80 -10.45
N TYR A 132 4.23 5.85 -9.12
CA TYR A 132 3.69 4.75 -8.34
C TYR A 132 2.28 4.37 -8.79
N ALA A 133 1.38 5.35 -8.94
CA ALA A 133 0.02 5.12 -9.40
C ALA A 133 -0.04 4.49 -10.79
N ASN A 134 0.78 4.99 -11.72
CA ASN A 134 0.89 4.43 -13.07
C ASN A 134 1.39 2.97 -13.06
N GLU A 135 2.34 2.62 -12.19
CA GLU A 135 2.81 1.23 -12.09
C GLU A 135 1.77 0.35 -11.40
N MET A 136 1.08 0.82 -10.36
CA MET A 136 -0.03 0.11 -9.74
C MET A 136 -1.19 -0.14 -10.70
N HIS A 137 -1.50 0.82 -11.59
CA HIS A 137 -2.48 0.62 -12.65
C HIS A 137 -2.10 -0.57 -13.55
N LYS A 138 -0.83 -0.70 -13.94
CA LYS A 138 -0.36 -1.88 -14.70
C LYS A 138 -0.44 -3.18 -13.90
N VAL A 139 -0.21 -3.12 -12.58
CA VAL A 139 -0.43 -4.30 -11.71
C VAL A 139 -1.90 -4.70 -11.73
N TYR A 140 -2.83 -3.74 -11.66
CA TYR A 140 -4.26 -3.99 -11.83
C TYR A 140 -4.58 -4.61 -13.19
N GLU A 141 -4.05 -4.10 -14.30
CA GLU A 141 -4.25 -4.68 -15.63
C GLU A 141 -3.76 -6.13 -15.73
N ARG A 142 -2.66 -6.47 -15.03
CA ARG A 142 -2.11 -7.83 -14.98
C ARG A 142 -2.91 -8.76 -14.07
N PHE A 143 -3.49 -8.24 -12.99
CA PHE A 143 -4.25 -9.01 -11.99
C PHE A 143 -5.65 -8.43 -11.72
N PRO A 144 -6.50 -8.26 -12.74
CA PRO A 144 -7.73 -7.47 -12.62
C PRO A 144 -8.79 -8.10 -11.71
N ASN A 145 -8.65 -9.40 -11.41
CA ASN A 145 -9.55 -10.16 -10.55
C ASN A 145 -9.06 -10.26 -9.10
N ASN A 146 -7.91 -9.66 -8.77
CA ASN A 146 -7.43 -9.59 -7.39
C ASN A 146 -8.00 -8.33 -6.73
N TYR A 147 -8.81 -8.49 -5.68
CA TYR A 147 -9.49 -7.38 -5.02
C TYR A 147 -8.52 -6.48 -4.23
N ASP A 148 -7.49 -7.03 -3.59
CA ASP A 148 -6.46 -6.24 -2.89
C ASP A 148 -5.65 -5.40 -3.89
N VAL A 149 -5.25 -5.98 -5.03
CA VAL A 149 -4.60 -5.22 -6.12
C VAL A 149 -5.50 -4.10 -6.62
N THR A 150 -6.80 -4.37 -6.78
CA THR A 150 -7.78 -3.37 -7.22
C THR A 150 -7.87 -2.22 -6.22
N ALA A 151 -8.01 -2.53 -4.93
CA ALA A 151 -8.09 -1.53 -3.87
C ALA A 151 -6.81 -0.68 -3.78
N LEU A 152 -5.64 -1.33 -3.80
CA LEU A 152 -4.33 -0.66 -3.77
C LEU A 152 -4.09 0.20 -5.02
N ALA A 153 -4.55 -0.23 -6.20
CA ALA A 153 -4.41 0.57 -7.41
C ALA A 153 -5.27 1.84 -7.35
N VAL A 154 -6.54 1.70 -6.95
CA VAL A 154 -7.44 2.84 -6.79
C VAL A 154 -6.95 3.81 -5.71
N GLU A 155 -6.47 3.29 -4.57
CA GLU A 155 -5.87 4.13 -3.52
C GLU A 155 -4.68 4.92 -4.06
N SER A 156 -3.77 4.27 -4.79
CA SER A 156 -2.59 4.94 -5.35
C SER A 156 -2.95 6.08 -6.32
N MET A 157 -4.05 5.94 -7.07
CA MET A 157 -4.58 6.94 -8.00
C MET A 157 -5.25 8.10 -7.25
N MET A 158 -6.06 7.79 -6.23
CA MET A 158 -6.70 8.80 -5.37
C MET A 158 -5.66 9.66 -4.64
N ASP A 159 -4.58 9.05 -4.16
CA ASP A 159 -3.51 9.73 -3.42
C ASP A 159 -2.71 10.75 -4.25
N ARG A 160 -2.89 10.78 -5.58
CA ARG A 160 -2.30 11.82 -6.45
C ARG A 160 -2.95 13.19 -6.26
N THR A 161 -4.23 13.21 -5.85
CA THR A 161 -5.06 14.40 -5.69
C THR A 161 -5.80 14.39 -4.35
N PRO A 162 -5.06 14.40 -3.21
CA PRO A 162 -5.65 14.32 -1.88
C PRO A 162 -6.63 15.47 -1.65
N TRP A 163 -7.84 15.12 -1.17
CA TRP A 163 -9.00 15.99 -0.99
C TRP A 163 -9.51 16.71 -2.25
N GLN A 164 -9.00 16.35 -3.43
CA GLN A 164 -9.30 17.00 -4.71
C GLN A 164 -9.84 15.99 -5.72
N MET A 165 -10.73 15.07 -5.31
CA MET A 165 -11.39 14.17 -6.28
C MET A 165 -12.57 14.81 -7.00
N TRP A 166 -13.26 15.74 -6.33
CA TRP A 166 -14.45 16.44 -6.81
C TRP A 166 -14.37 17.91 -6.39
N ASP A 167 -14.84 18.81 -7.24
CA ASP A 167 -15.10 20.19 -6.86
C ASP A 167 -16.37 20.23 -5.99
N PRO A 168 -16.30 20.72 -4.73
CA PRO A 168 -17.45 20.73 -3.83
C PRO A 168 -18.55 21.74 -4.22
N THR A 169 -18.24 22.69 -5.11
CA THR A 169 -19.15 23.72 -5.60
C THR A 169 -19.89 23.25 -6.85
N THR A 170 -19.18 22.68 -7.82
CA THR A 170 -19.78 22.28 -9.11
C THR A 170 -20.21 20.81 -9.13
N GLY A 171 -19.60 19.97 -8.28
CA GLY A 171 -19.76 18.52 -8.33
C GLY A 171 -19.05 17.88 -9.52
N GLU A 172 -18.23 18.63 -10.26
CA GLU A 172 -17.41 18.11 -11.35
C GLU A 172 -16.12 17.48 -10.83
N VAL A 173 -15.50 16.61 -11.64
CA VAL A 173 -14.21 16.02 -11.30
C VAL A 173 -13.12 17.09 -11.41
N MET A 174 -12.25 17.16 -10.40
CA MET A 174 -11.12 18.08 -10.41
C MET A 174 -10.13 17.74 -11.52
N GLU A 175 -9.52 18.75 -12.11
CA GLU A 175 -8.47 18.57 -13.11
C GLU A 175 -7.31 17.73 -12.54
N GLY A 176 -6.90 16.70 -13.29
CA GLY A 176 -5.81 15.80 -12.89
C GLY A 176 -6.21 14.67 -11.93
N ALA A 177 -7.45 14.62 -11.45
CA ALA A 177 -7.94 13.52 -10.63
C ALA A 177 -8.42 12.33 -11.49
N ASP A 178 -8.05 11.11 -11.10
CA ASP A 178 -8.46 9.88 -11.80
C ASP A 178 -9.86 9.40 -11.37
N THR A 179 -10.71 10.29 -10.84
CA THR A 179 -11.94 9.96 -10.11
C THR A 179 -12.90 9.06 -10.90
N LEU A 180 -13.11 9.33 -12.19
CA LEU A 180 -14.03 8.53 -13.02
C LEU A 180 -13.48 7.13 -13.30
N GLU A 181 -12.16 7.02 -13.47
CA GLU A 181 -11.49 5.74 -13.70
C GLU A 181 -11.49 4.91 -12.42
N CYS A 182 -11.14 5.50 -11.28
CA CYS A 182 -11.27 4.88 -9.96
C CYS A 182 -12.69 4.34 -9.74
N ARG A 183 -13.73 5.14 -10.05
CA ARG A 183 -15.12 4.70 -9.95
C ARG A 183 -15.41 3.51 -10.86
N THR A 184 -14.98 3.57 -12.12
CA THR A 184 -15.18 2.47 -13.09
C THR A 184 -14.53 1.17 -12.63
N ILE A 185 -13.29 1.25 -12.13
CA ILE A 185 -12.54 0.10 -11.60
C ILE A 185 -13.26 -0.52 -10.40
N LEU A 186 -13.72 0.32 -9.46
CA LEU A 186 -14.44 -0.13 -8.25
C LEU A 186 -15.81 -0.72 -8.58
N GLU A 187 -16.62 -0.08 -9.42
CA GLU A 187 -17.93 -0.58 -9.85
C GLU A 187 -17.80 -1.96 -10.49
N LYS A 188 -16.84 -2.12 -11.43
CA LYS A 188 -16.54 -3.41 -12.05
C LYS A 188 -16.10 -4.47 -11.03
N ALA A 189 -15.42 -4.08 -9.96
CA ALA A 189 -15.01 -5.01 -8.92
C ALA A 189 -16.19 -5.45 -8.05
N ILE A 190 -17.05 -4.51 -7.65
CA ILE A 190 -18.25 -4.76 -6.84
C ILE A 190 -19.23 -5.66 -7.58
N ASP A 191 -19.41 -5.49 -8.90
CA ASP A 191 -20.30 -6.32 -9.72
C ASP A 191 -19.93 -7.81 -9.77
N ARG A 192 -18.75 -8.19 -9.25
CA ARG A 192 -18.25 -9.58 -9.20
C ARG A 192 -18.41 -10.25 -7.83
N VAL A 193 -18.83 -9.51 -6.80
CA VAL A 193 -19.03 -9.98 -5.43
C VAL A 193 -20.46 -10.49 -5.26
#